data_AF-A0A2C7A464-F1
#
_entry.id   AF-A0A2C7A464-F1
#
_cell.length_a   1.000
_cell.length_b   1.000
_cell.length_c   1.000
_cell.angle_alpha   90.00
_cell.angle_beta   90.00
_cell.angle_gamma   90.00
#
_symmetry.space_group_name_H-M   'P 1'
#
loop_
_entity.id
_entity.type
_entity.pdbx_description
1 polymer ?
#
loop_
_entity_poly.entity_id
_entity_poly.type
_entity_poly.pdbx_seq_one_letter_code
_entity_poly.pdbx_strand_id
1 'polypeptide(L)'
;MTRALTALLLALPLLLGAPGAAPAQPAAPAASPAGPSAAAPPALLPVPPALRGPWFAGGCASPTAMLHVTARAVARLPAEGPARLIRFAEARAQDGWVVGTGRGAEAPRILLRGDATALRTAEPDAKLRDDRLPGDTPLAEWRRCAAPPPAFAALHGEGLAMLGALEVLEAACGGPEAGSAGCLAALVAEGDVSGDRLLSVAEIARLVRGMTWMMAAAEDASPEGVLAAGGGGMLAGVAIGRLAMESLDYDGDGRLSAAELGQDRVALTRSLGAEGGRPLRLEGVQEGIGLLRGLLDGVMAP
;
A
#
# COMPACT_ATOMS: atom_id res chain seq x y z
N MET A 1 20.30 4.14 -1.96
CA MET A 1 19.37 4.89 -1.09
C MET A 1 18.77 6.13 -1.77
N THR A 2 19.53 6.89 -2.56
CA THR A 2 19.06 8.11 -3.25
C THR A 2 17.91 7.86 -4.23
N ARG A 3 17.90 6.77 -5.00
CA ARG A 3 16.82 6.49 -5.99
C ARG A 3 15.46 6.11 -5.39
N ALA A 4 15.42 5.52 -4.21
CA ALA A 4 14.17 5.10 -3.55
C ALA A 4 13.46 6.29 -2.87
N LEU A 5 14.22 7.25 -2.35
CA LEU A 5 13.67 8.48 -1.78
C LEU A 5 13.10 9.41 -2.87
N THR A 6 13.73 9.45 -4.06
CA THR A 6 13.25 10.21 -5.21
C THR A 6 11.92 9.67 -5.76
N ALA A 7 11.70 8.34 -5.72
CA ALA A 7 10.45 7.74 -6.17
C ALA A 7 9.25 8.04 -5.23
N LEU A 8 9.49 8.12 -3.92
CA LEU A 8 8.45 8.40 -2.92
C LEU A 8 7.97 9.86 -2.96
N LEU A 9 8.86 10.82 -3.26
CA LEU A 9 8.53 12.25 -3.41
C LEU A 9 7.91 12.57 -4.79
N LEU A 10 8.20 11.79 -5.83
CA LEU A 10 7.61 11.95 -7.17
C LEU A 10 6.25 11.29 -7.37
N ALA A 11 5.78 10.44 -6.44
CA ALA A 11 4.46 9.83 -6.51
C ALA A 11 3.34 10.73 -5.94
N LEU A 12 3.66 11.68 -5.06
CA LEU A 12 2.68 12.60 -4.48
C LEU A 12 2.07 13.63 -5.48
N PRO A 13 2.80 14.12 -6.51
CA PRO A 13 2.23 14.97 -7.54
C PRO A 13 1.55 14.24 -8.70
N LEU A 14 1.65 12.91 -8.84
CA LEU A 14 0.98 12.18 -9.95
C LEU A 14 -0.53 11.98 -9.73
N LEU A 15 -1.05 12.34 -8.56
CA LEU A 15 -2.49 12.51 -8.29
C LEU A 15 -2.97 13.95 -8.54
N LEU A 16 -2.07 14.87 -8.90
CA LEU A 16 -2.38 16.24 -9.29
C LEU A 16 -2.25 16.34 -10.82
N GLY A 17 -3.39 16.20 -11.51
CA GLY A 17 -3.46 16.23 -12.98
C GLY A 17 -2.69 17.42 -13.57
N ALA A 18 -1.88 17.15 -14.60
CA ALA A 18 -1.19 18.18 -15.35
C ALA A 18 -2.23 19.10 -16.04
N PRO A 19 -2.14 20.45 -15.88
CA PRO A 19 -2.93 21.35 -16.70
C PRO A 19 -2.34 21.35 -18.12
N GLY A 20 -2.98 20.62 -19.02
CA GLY A 20 -2.72 20.72 -20.45
C GLY A 20 -3.11 22.09 -20.97
N ALA A 21 -2.24 22.70 -21.77
CA ALA A 21 -2.56 23.91 -22.52
C ALA A 21 -3.79 23.67 -23.40
N ALA A 22 -4.76 24.58 -23.35
CA ALA A 22 -6.00 24.49 -24.12
C ALA A 22 -5.74 24.83 -25.60
N PRO A 23 -5.87 23.89 -26.55
CA PRO A 23 -6.07 24.25 -27.94
C PRO A 23 -7.52 24.75 -28.15
N ALA A 24 -7.70 25.61 -29.15
CA ALA A 24 -8.99 26.12 -29.57
C ALA A 24 -10.03 24.99 -29.77
N GLN A 25 -11.22 25.20 -29.22
CA GLN A 25 -12.35 24.27 -29.21
C GLN A 25 -12.77 23.90 -30.65
N PRO A 26 -12.54 22.66 -31.11
CA PRO A 26 -13.15 22.17 -32.34
C PRO A 26 -14.64 21.88 -32.09
N ALA A 27 -15.44 21.95 -33.16
CA ALA A 27 -16.87 21.63 -33.13
C ALA A 27 -17.13 20.26 -32.46
N ALA A 28 -18.20 20.20 -31.67
CA ALA A 28 -18.57 19.04 -30.85
C ALA A 28 -18.58 17.75 -31.69
N PRO A 29 -17.73 16.75 -31.37
CA PRO A 29 -17.77 15.46 -32.04
C PRO A 29 -19.12 14.78 -31.74
N ALA A 30 -19.72 14.19 -32.76
CA ALA A 30 -20.91 13.35 -32.61
C ALA A 30 -20.66 12.28 -31.55
N ALA A 31 -21.63 12.08 -30.64
CA ALA A 31 -21.54 11.13 -29.56
C ALA A 31 -21.19 9.73 -30.11
N SER A 32 -19.98 9.27 -29.82
CA SER A 32 -19.57 7.91 -30.13
C SER A 32 -20.52 6.93 -29.43
N PRO A 33 -21.00 5.89 -30.13
CA PRO A 33 -21.87 4.89 -29.53
C PRO A 33 -21.16 4.29 -28.32
N ALA A 34 -21.87 4.21 -27.19
CA ALA A 34 -21.38 3.59 -25.97
C ALA A 34 -20.87 2.19 -26.29
N GLY A 35 -19.55 2.03 -26.27
CA GLY A 35 -18.92 0.72 -26.45
C GLY A 35 -19.39 -0.25 -25.37
N PRO A 36 -19.36 -1.56 -25.65
CA PRO A 36 -19.76 -2.57 -24.67
C PRO A 36 -19.00 -2.35 -23.37
N SER A 37 -19.73 -2.17 -22.28
CA SER A 37 -19.19 -2.02 -20.94
C SER A 37 -18.30 -3.23 -20.64
N ALA A 38 -17.00 -3.00 -20.45
CA ALA A 38 -16.07 -4.05 -20.09
C ALA A 38 -16.54 -4.67 -18.77
N ALA A 39 -16.80 -5.99 -18.79
CA ALA A 39 -17.25 -6.71 -17.61
C ALA A 39 -16.26 -6.50 -16.45
N ALA A 40 -16.80 -6.22 -15.25
CA ALA A 40 -15.99 -6.04 -14.07
C ALA A 40 -15.11 -7.28 -13.84
N PRO A 41 -13.82 -7.12 -13.51
CA PRO A 41 -12.94 -8.25 -13.26
C PRO A 41 -13.49 -9.12 -12.13
N PRO A 42 -13.32 -10.46 -12.22
CA PRO A 42 -13.83 -11.37 -11.20
C PRO A 42 -13.22 -11.07 -9.83
N ALA A 43 -14.04 -11.18 -8.79
CA ALA A 43 -13.58 -11.00 -7.42
C ALA A 43 -12.54 -12.08 -7.04
N LEU A 44 -11.45 -11.65 -6.43
CA LEU A 44 -10.40 -12.57 -5.97
C LEU A 44 -10.89 -13.43 -4.81
N LEU A 45 -10.64 -14.74 -4.89
CA LEU A 45 -10.90 -15.67 -3.81
C LEU A 45 -9.96 -15.35 -2.62
N PRO A 46 -10.48 -14.96 -1.44
CA PRO A 46 -9.62 -14.68 -0.32
C PRO A 46 -9.00 -15.97 0.24
N VAL A 47 -7.79 -15.89 0.77
CA VAL A 47 -7.16 -17.01 1.49
C VAL A 47 -8.06 -17.45 2.66
N PRO A 48 -8.29 -18.75 2.90
CA PRO A 48 -9.09 -19.21 4.03
C PRO A 48 -8.57 -18.70 5.38
N PRO A 49 -9.44 -18.28 6.32
CA PRO A 49 -9.03 -17.72 7.61
C PRO A 49 -8.07 -18.60 8.41
N ALA A 50 -8.22 -19.94 8.34
CA ALA A 50 -7.35 -20.89 9.03
C ALA A 50 -5.87 -20.74 8.63
N LEU A 51 -5.60 -20.34 7.38
CA LEU A 51 -4.25 -20.17 6.84
C LEU A 51 -3.67 -18.76 7.10
N ARG A 52 -4.45 -17.81 7.58
CA ARG A 52 -4.02 -16.40 7.74
C ARG A 52 -3.21 -16.17 9.03
N GLY A 53 -2.49 -15.06 9.10
CA GLY A 53 -1.67 -14.65 10.23
C GLY A 53 -0.22 -15.16 10.14
N PRO A 54 0.51 -15.09 11.26
CA PRO A 54 1.92 -15.46 11.30
C PRO A 54 2.13 -16.97 11.41
N TRP A 55 3.15 -17.43 10.72
CA TRP A 55 3.64 -18.80 10.66
C TRP A 55 5.17 -18.80 10.71
N PHE A 56 5.78 -19.84 11.27
CA PHE A 56 7.22 -19.88 11.50
C PHE A 56 7.84 -21.18 10.98
N ALA A 57 8.99 -21.06 10.34
CA ALA A 57 9.85 -22.20 9.99
C ALA A 57 10.87 -22.45 11.12
N GLY A 58 11.23 -23.72 11.32
CA GLY A 58 12.04 -24.13 12.47
C GLY A 58 11.22 -24.28 13.76
N GLY A 59 11.83 -23.96 14.90
CA GLY A 59 11.18 -24.00 16.23
C GLY A 59 10.82 -22.61 16.73
N CYS A 60 9.83 -22.50 17.62
CA CYS A 60 9.37 -21.20 18.14
C CYS A 60 10.42 -20.44 18.98
N ALA A 61 11.39 -21.15 19.57
CA ALA A 61 12.49 -20.54 20.31
C ALA A 61 13.61 -20.01 19.39
N SER A 62 13.70 -20.53 18.16
CA SER A 62 14.75 -20.22 17.19
C SER A 62 14.21 -20.33 15.76
N PRO A 63 13.25 -19.47 15.38
CA PRO A 63 12.69 -19.47 14.03
C PRO A 63 13.77 -19.11 13.00
N THR A 64 13.80 -19.81 11.88
CA THR A 64 14.70 -19.47 10.76
C THR A 64 14.03 -18.57 9.72
N ALA A 65 12.69 -18.51 9.73
CA ALA A 65 11.89 -17.61 8.92
C ALA A 65 10.49 -17.43 9.51
N MET A 66 9.84 -16.34 9.13
CA MET A 66 8.43 -16.09 9.34
C MET A 66 7.72 -15.93 7.99
N LEU A 67 6.52 -16.50 7.89
CA LEU A 67 5.58 -16.26 6.81
C LEU A 67 4.34 -15.59 7.41
N HIS A 68 3.96 -14.42 6.90
CA HIS A 68 2.71 -13.77 7.26
C HIS A 68 1.75 -13.86 6.08
N VAL A 69 0.58 -14.45 6.30
CA VAL A 69 -0.44 -14.67 5.27
C VAL A 69 -1.65 -13.80 5.58
N THR A 70 -2.06 -12.95 4.65
CA THR A 70 -3.29 -12.16 4.77
C THR A 70 -4.38 -12.73 3.85
N ALA A 71 -5.49 -12.00 3.63
CA ALA A 71 -6.51 -12.49 2.72
C ALA A 71 -6.06 -12.39 1.25
N ARG A 72 -5.14 -11.48 0.93
CA ARG A 72 -4.72 -11.13 -0.44
C ARG A 72 -3.20 -11.03 -0.61
N ALA A 73 -2.40 -11.42 0.37
CA ALA A 73 -0.95 -11.36 0.26
C ALA A 73 -0.24 -12.39 1.11
N VAL A 74 1.04 -12.59 0.79
CA VAL A 74 1.99 -13.34 1.62
C VAL A 74 3.30 -12.58 1.72
N ALA A 75 3.78 -12.38 2.94
CA ALA A 75 5.11 -11.84 3.23
C ALA A 75 5.99 -12.93 3.83
N ARG A 76 7.11 -13.24 3.19
CA ARG A 76 8.13 -14.17 3.69
C ARG A 76 9.35 -13.40 4.17
N LEU A 77 9.68 -13.57 5.45
CA LEU A 77 10.74 -12.86 6.14
C LEU A 77 11.71 -13.90 6.72
N PRO A 78 12.79 -14.25 6.00
CA PRO A 78 13.79 -15.14 6.55
C PRO A 78 14.62 -14.41 7.62
N ALA A 79 15.17 -15.15 8.59
CA ALA A 79 16.13 -14.58 9.55
C ALA A 79 17.40 -14.10 8.84
N GLU A 80 17.77 -14.77 7.75
CA GLU A 80 18.87 -14.43 6.86
C GLU A 80 18.38 -14.40 5.41
N GLY A 81 18.61 -13.29 4.71
CA GLY A 81 18.23 -13.12 3.30
C GLY A 81 17.08 -12.13 3.07
N PRO A 82 16.68 -11.92 1.81
CA PRO A 82 15.74 -10.88 1.46
C PRO A 82 14.32 -11.17 1.94
N ALA A 83 13.64 -10.13 2.41
CA ALA A 83 12.20 -10.15 2.60
C ALA A 83 11.50 -10.23 1.25
N ARG A 84 10.37 -10.91 1.15
CA ARG A 84 9.59 -11.03 -0.08
C ARG A 84 8.11 -10.83 0.20
N LEU A 85 7.47 -9.90 -0.52
CA LEU A 85 6.03 -9.66 -0.45
C LEU A 85 5.37 -9.98 -1.79
N ILE A 86 4.44 -10.94 -1.79
CA ILE A 86 3.60 -11.26 -2.95
C ILE A 86 2.19 -10.76 -2.66
N ARG A 87 1.78 -9.70 -3.36
CA ARG A 87 0.40 -9.19 -3.39
C ARG A 87 -0.38 -9.91 -4.48
N PHE A 88 -1.48 -10.56 -4.15
CA PHE A 88 -2.24 -11.37 -5.10
C PHE A 88 -3.02 -10.49 -6.09
N ALA A 89 -2.65 -10.63 -7.36
CA ALA A 89 -3.41 -10.16 -8.51
C ALA A 89 -4.53 -11.13 -8.85
N GLU A 90 -4.31 -12.42 -8.60
CA GLU A 90 -5.22 -13.53 -8.82
C GLU A 90 -5.12 -14.53 -7.66
N ALA A 91 -6.24 -15.14 -7.29
CA ALA A 91 -6.28 -16.19 -6.28
C ALA A 91 -7.35 -17.23 -6.63
N ARG A 92 -6.98 -18.51 -6.57
CA ARG A 92 -7.88 -19.62 -6.92
C ARG A 92 -7.58 -20.88 -6.11
N ALA A 93 -8.58 -21.76 -5.98
CA ALA A 93 -8.38 -23.10 -5.44
C ALA A 93 -7.99 -24.07 -6.57
N GLN A 94 -7.03 -24.97 -6.31
CA GLN A 94 -6.63 -26.05 -7.23
C GLN A 94 -6.08 -27.23 -6.43
N ASP A 95 -6.66 -28.42 -6.58
CA ASP A 95 -6.14 -29.68 -6.01
C ASP A 95 -5.80 -29.61 -4.51
N GLY A 96 -6.64 -28.93 -3.73
CA GLY A 96 -6.45 -28.73 -2.29
C GLY A 96 -5.44 -27.64 -1.91
N TRP A 97 -4.93 -26.89 -2.89
CA TRP A 97 -4.11 -25.70 -2.70
C TRP A 97 -4.90 -24.43 -2.95
N VAL A 98 -4.54 -23.37 -2.24
CA VAL A 98 -4.85 -21.98 -2.62
C VAL A 98 -3.64 -21.46 -3.39
N VAL A 99 -3.85 -21.14 -4.67
CA VAL A 99 -2.83 -20.58 -5.55
C VAL A 99 -3.03 -19.07 -5.58
N GLY A 100 -2.08 -18.32 -5.03
CA GLY A 100 -2.00 -16.88 -5.16
C GLY A 100 -0.94 -16.50 -6.19
N THR A 101 -1.31 -15.61 -7.12
CA THR A 101 -0.42 -15.13 -8.19
C THR A 101 -0.25 -13.62 -8.06
N GLY A 102 0.99 -13.14 -8.00
CA GLY A 102 1.32 -11.73 -7.95
C GLY A 102 1.36 -11.05 -9.31
N ARG A 103 1.57 -9.72 -9.31
CA ARG A 103 1.84 -8.93 -10.52
C ARG A 103 3.34 -8.89 -10.82
N GLY A 104 3.70 -8.54 -12.05
CA GLY A 104 5.08 -8.32 -12.49
C GLY A 104 5.47 -9.23 -13.66
N ALA A 105 6.66 -9.01 -14.20
CA ALA A 105 7.16 -9.74 -15.37
C ALA A 105 7.24 -11.26 -15.14
N GLU A 106 7.51 -11.69 -13.90
CA GLU A 106 7.59 -13.11 -13.53
C GLU A 106 6.28 -13.66 -12.95
N ALA A 107 5.30 -12.79 -12.66
CA ALA A 107 4.01 -13.14 -12.02
C ALA A 107 4.18 -14.18 -10.90
N PRO A 108 4.89 -13.85 -9.80
CA PRO A 108 5.31 -14.83 -8.81
C PRO A 108 4.12 -15.57 -8.21
N ARG A 109 4.23 -16.89 -8.10
CA ARG A 109 3.16 -17.76 -7.58
C ARG A 109 3.55 -18.33 -6.22
N ILE A 110 2.57 -18.45 -5.34
CA ILE A 110 2.68 -19.18 -4.10
C ILE A 110 1.46 -20.08 -3.91
N LEU A 111 1.70 -21.33 -3.57
CA LEU A 111 0.69 -22.31 -3.23
C LEU A 111 0.64 -22.46 -1.72
N LEU A 112 -0.55 -22.41 -1.14
CA LEU A 112 -0.81 -22.54 0.30
C LEU A 112 -1.73 -23.75 0.56
N ARG A 113 -1.36 -24.63 1.49
CA ARG A 113 -2.22 -25.74 1.93
C ARG A 113 -1.96 -26.05 3.39
N GLY A 114 -3.02 -26.30 4.15
CA GLY A 114 -2.90 -26.61 5.55
C GLY A 114 -4.21 -26.41 6.30
N ASP A 115 -4.09 -26.17 7.60
CA ASP A 115 -5.18 -25.90 8.52
C ASP A 115 -4.77 -24.82 9.53
N ALA A 116 -5.44 -24.73 10.68
CA ALA A 116 -5.14 -23.74 11.70
C ALA A 116 -3.80 -23.97 12.43
N THR A 117 -3.24 -25.18 12.36
CA THR A 117 -2.09 -25.65 13.14
C THR A 117 -0.83 -25.87 12.31
N ALA A 118 -0.98 -26.25 11.04
CA ALA A 118 0.12 -26.50 10.12
C ALA A 118 -0.14 -25.87 8.75
N LEU A 119 0.90 -25.28 8.16
CA LEU A 119 0.87 -24.73 6.82
C LEU A 119 2.03 -25.28 6.00
N ARG A 120 1.77 -25.64 4.75
CA ARG A 120 2.77 -25.93 3.73
C ARG A 120 2.67 -24.93 2.61
N THR A 121 3.81 -24.52 2.09
CA THR A 121 3.88 -23.66 0.90
C THR A 121 4.78 -24.24 -0.18
N ALA A 122 4.51 -23.86 -1.43
CA ALA A 122 5.36 -24.10 -2.59
C ALA A 122 5.43 -22.83 -3.44
N GLU A 123 6.63 -22.43 -3.85
CA GLU A 123 6.88 -21.29 -4.74
C GLU A 123 7.42 -21.84 -6.07
N PRO A 124 6.55 -22.19 -7.03
CA PRO A 124 6.97 -22.81 -8.28
C PRO A 124 7.71 -21.84 -9.19
N ASP A 125 8.59 -22.38 -10.05
CA ASP A 125 9.23 -21.61 -11.12
C ASP A 125 8.19 -20.92 -12.02
N ALA A 126 8.45 -19.69 -12.45
CA ALA A 126 7.52 -18.90 -13.26
C ALA A 126 7.10 -19.59 -14.59
N LYS A 127 7.93 -20.49 -15.13
CA LYS A 127 7.66 -21.23 -16.37
C LYS A 127 6.92 -22.55 -16.14
N LEU A 128 6.72 -22.98 -14.89
CA LEU A 128 5.94 -24.18 -14.61
C LEU A 128 4.49 -23.98 -15.06
N ARG A 129 3.95 -24.92 -15.84
CA ARG A 129 2.57 -24.85 -16.33
C ARG A 129 1.56 -25.04 -15.19
N ASP A 130 0.45 -24.32 -15.25
CA ASP A 130 -0.60 -24.32 -14.22
C ASP A 130 -1.23 -25.69 -13.97
N ASP A 131 -1.42 -26.50 -15.02
CA ASP A 131 -1.96 -27.86 -14.93
C ASP A 131 -1.00 -28.87 -14.28
N ARG A 132 0.25 -28.45 -14.00
CA ARG A 132 1.27 -29.28 -13.35
C ARG A 132 1.60 -28.83 -11.94
N LEU A 133 0.93 -27.83 -11.39
CA LEU A 133 1.20 -27.36 -10.04
C LEU A 133 0.83 -28.42 -8.97
N PRO A 134 1.61 -28.56 -7.87
CA PRO A 134 2.87 -27.88 -7.59
C PRO A 134 4.09 -28.48 -8.32
N GLY A 135 3.94 -29.62 -8.99
CA GLY A 135 5.03 -30.33 -9.67
C GLY A 135 6.08 -30.83 -8.67
N ASP A 136 7.35 -30.74 -9.04
CA ASP A 136 8.49 -31.09 -8.18
C ASP A 136 8.96 -29.91 -7.31
N THR A 137 8.14 -28.87 -7.16
CA THR A 137 8.49 -27.68 -6.37
C THR A 137 8.70 -28.07 -4.90
N PRO A 138 9.85 -27.72 -4.29
CA PRO A 138 10.11 -28.00 -2.88
C PRO A 138 9.03 -27.40 -1.97
N LEU A 139 8.62 -28.19 -0.97
CA LEU A 139 7.66 -27.74 0.04
C LEU A 139 8.39 -27.12 1.22
N ALA A 140 7.94 -25.94 1.66
CA ALA A 140 8.29 -25.37 2.95
C ALA A 140 7.20 -25.68 3.97
N GLU A 141 7.61 -26.05 5.20
CA GLU A 141 6.69 -26.34 6.30
C GLU A 141 6.74 -25.23 7.35
N TRP A 142 5.56 -24.87 7.84
CA TRP A 142 5.38 -23.78 8.79
C TRP A 142 4.44 -24.18 9.92
N ARG A 143 4.69 -23.63 11.10
CA ARG A 143 3.89 -23.88 12.31
C ARG A 143 3.45 -22.59 12.98
N ARG A 144 2.40 -22.67 13.79
CA ARG A 144 2.04 -21.60 14.73
C ARG A 144 2.99 -21.56 15.92
N CYS A 145 3.17 -20.38 16.48
CA CYS A 145 3.76 -20.18 17.80
C CYS A 145 2.73 -19.48 18.69
N ALA A 146 2.80 -19.72 20.00
CA ALA A 146 1.87 -19.11 20.96
C ALA A 146 1.94 -17.56 20.94
N ALA A 147 3.14 -17.03 20.67
CA ALA A 147 3.37 -15.63 20.37
C ALA A 147 4.45 -15.52 19.26
N PRO A 148 4.43 -14.43 18.46
CA PRO A 148 5.53 -14.12 17.56
C PRO A 148 6.85 -13.97 18.35
N PRO A 149 7.94 -14.59 17.90
CA PRO A 149 9.26 -14.39 18.51
C PRO A 149 9.64 -12.89 18.52
N PRO A 150 10.16 -12.36 19.64
CA PRO A 150 10.32 -10.91 19.83
C PRO A 150 11.14 -10.21 18.74
N ALA A 151 12.17 -10.87 18.20
CA ALA A 151 12.99 -10.32 17.13
C ALA A 151 12.17 -10.03 15.87
N PHE A 152 11.30 -10.95 15.45
CA PHE A 152 10.41 -10.74 14.31
C PHE A 152 9.35 -9.68 14.60
N ALA A 153 8.77 -9.69 15.80
CA ALA A 153 7.77 -8.70 16.19
C ALA A 153 8.33 -7.28 16.18
N ALA A 154 9.53 -7.08 16.74
CA ALA A 154 10.18 -5.77 16.80
C ALA A 154 10.57 -5.24 15.41
N LEU A 155 11.06 -6.11 14.52
CA LEU A 155 11.55 -5.72 13.19
C LEU A 155 10.42 -5.53 12.16
N HIS A 156 9.33 -6.28 12.29
CA HIS A 156 8.33 -6.38 11.23
C HIS A 156 6.90 -6.04 11.67
N GLY A 157 6.65 -5.87 12.96
CA GLY A 157 5.30 -5.70 13.50
C GLY A 157 4.50 -4.57 12.84
N GLU A 158 5.13 -3.40 12.66
CA GLU A 158 4.46 -2.26 12.02
C GLU A 158 4.14 -2.51 10.54
N GLY A 159 5.10 -3.10 9.79
CA GLY A 159 4.91 -3.42 8.38
C GLY A 159 3.82 -4.47 8.14
N LEU A 160 3.75 -5.49 8.99
CA LEU A 160 2.70 -6.51 8.94
C LEU A 160 1.33 -5.94 9.32
N ALA A 161 1.27 -5.06 10.32
CA ALA A 161 0.04 -4.38 10.67
C ALA A 161 -0.47 -3.52 9.50
N MET A 162 0.44 -2.80 8.84
CA MET A 162 0.10 -2.00 7.66
C MET A 162 -0.35 -2.85 6.48
N LEU A 163 0.22 -4.06 6.30
CA LEU A 163 -0.22 -4.98 5.25
C LEU A 163 -1.68 -5.40 5.45
N GLY A 164 -2.10 -5.65 6.70
CA GLY A 164 -3.50 -5.89 7.05
C GLY A 164 -4.38 -4.66 6.80
N ALA A 165 -3.95 -3.49 7.28
CA ALA A 165 -4.64 -2.22 7.07
C ALA A 165 -4.86 -1.92 5.58
N LEU A 166 -3.86 -2.18 4.73
CA LEU A 166 -3.99 -1.97 3.28
C LEU A 166 -5.14 -2.77 2.67
N GLU A 167 -5.38 -4.01 3.12
CA GLU A 167 -6.50 -4.81 2.60
C GLU A 167 -7.86 -4.27 3.04
N VAL A 168 -7.95 -3.71 4.25
CA VAL A 168 -9.15 -3.01 4.73
C VAL A 168 -9.38 -1.75 3.90
N LEU A 169 -8.33 -0.96 3.66
CA LEU A 169 -8.38 0.23 2.83
C LEU A 169 -8.79 -0.08 1.40
N GLU A 170 -8.22 -1.12 0.77
CA GLU A 170 -8.62 -1.53 -0.58
C GLU A 170 -10.09 -1.93 -0.64
N ALA A 171 -10.62 -2.61 0.38
CA ALA A 171 -12.03 -2.95 0.46
C ALA A 171 -12.91 -1.70 0.60
N ALA A 172 -12.50 -0.74 1.43
CA ALA A 172 -13.23 0.50 1.69
C ALA A 172 -13.15 1.52 0.53
N CYS A 173 -12.03 1.54 -0.20
CA CYS A 173 -11.71 2.55 -1.20
C CYS A 173 -11.87 2.05 -2.65
N GLY A 174 -11.87 0.74 -2.90
CA GLY A 174 -11.83 0.16 -4.25
C GLY A 174 -13.13 -0.47 -4.75
N GLY A 175 -14.18 -0.55 -3.91
CA GLY A 175 -15.47 -1.13 -4.28
C GLY A 175 -16.34 -0.23 -5.17
N PRO A 176 -17.34 -0.77 -5.89
CA PRO A 176 -18.29 0.02 -6.68
C PRO A 176 -19.07 1.05 -5.84
N GLU A 177 -19.28 0.75 -4.56
CA GLU A 177 -19.95 1.63 -3.59
C GLU A 177 -18.96 2.44 -2.74
N ALA A 178 -17.66 2.38 -3.05
CA ALA A 178 -16.64 3.09 -2.29
C ALA A 178 -16.79 4.61 -2.48
N GLY A 179 -17.07 5.30 -1.39
CA GLY A 179 -17.05 6.75 -1.31
C GLY A 179 -15.78 7.25 -0.63
N SER A 180 -15.37 8.48 -0.95
CA SER A 180 -14.22 9.14 -0.30
C SER A 180 -14.38 9.20 1.23
N ALA A 181 -15.59 9.47 1.73
CA ALA A 181 -15.88 9.50 3.16
C ALA A 181 -15.65 8.13 3.84
N GLY A 182 -16.12 7.04 3.23
CA GLY A 182 -15.92 5.68 3.77
C GLY A 182 -14.45 5.27 3.74
N CYS A 183 -13.73 5.61 2.67
CA CYS A 183 -12.30 5.38 2.54
C CYS A 183 -11.49 6.11 3.62
N LEU A 184 -11.79 7.40 3.88
CA LEU A 184 -11.12 8.18 4.91
C LEU A 184 -11.46 7.71 6.33
N ALA A 185 -12.70 7.30 6.57
CA ALA A 185 -13.09 6.69 7.85
C ALA A 185 -12.32 5.39 8.11
N ALA A 186 -12.12 4.55 7.09
CA ALA A 186 -11.29 3.36 7.20
C ALA A 186 -9.81 3.69 7.46
N LEU A 187 -9.26 4.73 6.81
CA LEU A 187 -7.90 5.21 7.08
C LEU A 187 -7.70 5.63 8.53
N VAL A 188 -8.63 6.40 9.08
CA VAL A 188 -8.57 6.80 10.49
C VAL A 188 -8.71 5.57 11.39
N ALA A 189 -9.67 4.68 11.12
CA ALA A 189 -9.90 3.49 11.95
C ALA A 189 -8.68 2.54 12.00
N GLU A 190 -7.94 2.38 10.89
CA GLU A 190 -6.75 1.53 10.85
C GLU A 190 -5.50 2.22 11.42
N GLY A 191 -5.45 3.56 11.33
CA GLY A 191 -4.34 4.36 11.84
C GLY A 191 -4.42 4.66 13.34
N ASP A 192 -5.64 4.83 13.86
CA ASP A 192 -5.94 5.16 15.26
C ASP A 192 -5.62 3.97 16.17
N VAL A 193 -4.48 4.06 16.83
CA VAL A 193 -4.03 3.10 17.84
C VAL A 193 -4.66 3.43 19.19
N SER A 194 -4.97 4.70 19.42
CA SER A 194 -5.45 5.20 20.69
C SER A 194 -6.93 4.89 20.96
N GLY A 195 -7.73 4.68 19.91
CA GLY A 195 -9.16 4.40 19.94
C GLY A 195 -10.05 5.65 20.03
N ASP A 196 -9.52 6.85 19.79
CA ASP A 196 -10.24 8.11 19.88
C ASP A 196 -10.93 8.55 18.57
N ARG A 197 -10.71 7.80 17.49
CA ARG A 197 -11.15 8.04 16.11
C ARG A 197 -10.55 9.28 15.47
N LEU A 198 -9.33 9.63 15.87
CA LEU A 198 -8.52 10.70 15.29
C LEU A 198 -7.13 10.16 14.97
N LEU A 199 -6.36 10.89 14.18
CA LEU A 199 -4.96 10.55 13.88
C LEU A 199 -4.02 11.60 14.46
N SER A 200 -3.23 11.19 15.44
CA SER A 200 -2.10 11.97 15.91
C SER A 200 -0.91 11.92 14.94
N VAL A 201 0.07 12.83 15.12
CA VAL A 201 1.35 12.77 14.39
C VAL A 201 2.04 11.41 14.54
N ALA A 202 1.95 10.78 15.71
CA ALA A 202 2.57 9.48 15.96
C ALA A 202 1.92 8.35 15.16
N GLU A 203 0.59 8.38 15.03
CA GLU A 203 -0.18 7.39 14.27
C GLU A 203 0.02 7.55 12.76
N ILE A 204 0.07 8.80 12.26
CA ILE A 204 0.44 9.07 10.87
C ILE A 204 1.86 8.57 10.60
N ALA A 205 2.81 8.86 11.50
CA ALA A 205 4.17 8.37 11.36
C ALA A 205 4.27 6.83 11.36
N ARG A 206 3.42 6.15 12.15
CA ARG A 206 3.32 4.68 12.16
C ARG A 206 2.81 4.14 10.81
N LEU A 207 1.77 4.75 10.24
CA LEU A 207 1.27 4.37 8.91
C LEU A 207 2.36 4.52 7.84
N VAL A 208 3.12 5.62 7.89
CA VAL A 208 4.23 5.88 6.96
C VAL A 208 5.34 4.84 7.11
N ARG A 209 5.78 4.53 8.35
CA ARG A 209 6.78 3.48 8.60
C ARG A 209 6.34 2.10 8.10
N GLY A 210 5.08 1.76 8.34
CA GLY A 210 4.49 0.52 7.83
C GLY A 210 4.50 0.46 6.31
N MET A 211 4.17 1.58 5.64
CA MET A 211 4.18 1.68 4.17
C MET A 211 5.59 1.55 3.60
N THR A 212 6.59 2.24 4.17
CA THR A 212 7.99 2.15 3.68
C THR A 212 8.54 0.74 3.85
N TRP A 213 8.18 0.05 4.94
CA TRP A 213 8.49 -1.37 5.12
C TRP A 213 7.88 -2.23 4.01
N MET A 214 6.60 -2.03 3.69
CA MET A 214 5.91 -2.80 2.65
C MET A 214 6.53 -2.61 1.27
N MET A 215 6.91 -1.37 0.93
CA MET A 215 7.62 -1.09 -0.32
C MET A 215 8.96 -1.83 -0.39
N ALA A 216 9.75 -1.78 0.69
CA ALA A 216 11.02 -2.52 0.74
C ALA A 216 10.83 -4.03 0.60
N ALA A 217 9.82 -4.61 1.26
CA ALA A 217 9.50 -6.02 1.15
C ALA A 217 8.99 -6.42 -0.26
N ALA A 218 8.31 -5.51 -0.97
CA ALA A 218 7.85 -5.73 -2.34
C ALA A 218 9.00 -5.67 -3.37
N GLU A 219 10.11 -5.01 -3.02
CA GLU A 219 11.33 -4.89 -3.85
C GLU A 219 12.37 -5.96 -3.53
N ASP A 220 11.99 -7.02 -2.81
CA ASP A 220 12.88 -8.10 -2.36
C ASP A 220 14.11 -7.59 -1.56
N ALA A 221 13.94 -6.56 -0.73
CA ALA A 221 15.04 -5.92 -0.02
C ALA A 221 15.74 -6.87 0.98
N SER A 222 17.06 -6.71 1.09
CA SER A 222 17.88 -7.39 2.13
C SER A 222 17.45 -6.97 3.54
N PRO A 223 17.84 -7.71 4.60
CA PRO A 223 17.54 -7.31 5.97
C PRO A 223 17.98 -5.88 6.31
N GLU A 224 19.17 -5.48 5.84
CA GLU A 224 19.70 -4.13 6.01
C GLU A 224 18.88 -3.10 5.23
N GLY A 225 18.39 -3.46 4.03
CA GLY A 225 17.51 -2.62 3.22
C GLY A 225 16.16 -2.38 3.90
N VAL A 226 15.56 -3.43 4.47
CA VAL A 226 14.32 -3.34 5.24
C VAL A 226 14.51 -2.50 6.51
N LEU A 227 15.61 -2.71 7.24
CA LEU A 227 15.98 -1.90 8.40
C LEU A 227 16.18 -0.43 8.04
N ALA A 228 16.89 -0.15 6.93
CA ALA A 228 17.09 1.20 6.44
C ALA A 228 15.77 1.86 6.01
N ALA A 229 14.86 1.12 5.39
CA ALA A 229 13.52 1.60 5.04
C ALA A 229 12.66 1.89 6.28
N GLY A 230 12.78 1.08 7.34
CA GLY A 230 12.14 1.33 8.63
C GLY A 230 12.70 2.58 9.32
N GLY A 231 14.03 2.70 9.40
CA GLY A 231 14.71 3.87 9.99
C GLY A 231 14.46 5.16 9.22
N GLY A 232 14.56 5.13 7.89
CA GLY A 232 14.21 6.26 7.03
C GLY A 232 12.74 6.63 7.12
N GLY A 233 11.86 5.62 7.17
CA GLY A 233 10.43 5.80 7.41
C GLY A 233 10.11 6.45 8.75
N MET A 234 10.96 6.28 9.77
CA MET A 234 10.76 6.93 11.08
C MET A 234 10.89 8.45 10.98
N LEU A 235 11.97 8.93 10.37
CA LEU A 235 12.19 10.37 10.20
C LEU A 235 11.19 10.97 9.21
N ALA A 236 10.99 10.31 8.06
CA ALA A 236 10.03 10.75 7.05
C ALA A 236 8.60 10.75 7.62
N GLY A 237 8.23 9.74 8.40
CA GLY A 237 6.91 9.62 9.00
C GLY A 237 6.60 10.75 9.99
N VAL A 238 7.55 11.14 10.84
CA VAL A 238 7.35 12.29 11.74
C VAL A 238 7.23 13.59 10.95
N ALA A 239 8.08 13.80 9.95
CA ALA A 239 8.02 15.00 9.10
C ALA A 239 6.68 15.10 8.36
N ILE A 240 6.24 14.01 7.72
CA ILE A 240 4.94 13.93 7.03
C ILE A 240 3.79 14.14 8.01
N GLY A 241 3.83 13.50 9.19
CA GLY A 241 2.79 13.66 10.21
C GLY A 241 2.65 15.11 10.69
N ARG A 242 3.76 15.81 10.90
CA ARG A 242 3.73 17.24 11.26
C ARG A 242 3.21 18.13 10.15
N LEU A 243 3.69 17.93 8.92
CA LEU A 243 3.21 18.68 7.75
C LEU A 243 1.72 18.46 7.53
N ALA A 244 1.25 17.21 7.65
CA ALA A 244 -0.16 16.89 7.56
C ALA A 244 -0.97 17.63 8.64
N MET A 245 -0.51 17.59 9.89
CA MET A 245 -1.14 18.31 11.01
C MET A 245 -1.24 19.81 10.73
N GLU A 246 -0.12 20.45 10.40
CA GLU A 246 -0.07 21.89 10.10
C GLU A 246 -0.95 22.32 8.92
N SER A 247 -1.25 21.39 8.00
CA SER A 247 -2.03 21.67 6.80
C SER A 247 -3.52 21.32 6.88
N LEU A 248 -3.90 20.35 7.73
CA LEU A 248 -5.23 19.75 7.74
C LEU A 248 -5.96 19.85 9.09
N ASP A 249 -5.28 20.19 10.17
CA ASP A 249 -5.87 20.40 11.50
C ASP A 249 -6.58 21.77 11.52
N TYR A 250 -7.86 21.79 11.11
CA TYR A 250 -8.59 23.04 10.93
C TYR A 250 -9.15 23.59 12.23
N ASP A 251 -9.38 22.72 13.23
CA ASP A 251 -9.87 23.14 14.54
C ASP A 251 -8.74 23.35 15.58
N GLY A 252 -7.52 22.93 15.27
CA GLY A 252 -6.32 23.18 16.05
C GLY A 252 -6.17 22.24 17.26
N ASP A 253 -6.80 21.06 17.23
CA ASP A 253 -6.78 20.10 18.34
C ASP A 253 -5.52 19.21 18.37
N GLY A 254 -4.66 19.32 17.35
CA GLY A 254 -3.42 18.56 17.20
C GLY A 254 -3.63 17.13 16.73
N ARG A 255 -4.80 16.80 16.18
CA ARG A 255 -5.17 15.51 15.60
C ARG A 255 -5.90 15.72 14.27
N LEU A 256 -6.03 14.65 13.49
CA LEU A 256 -6.76 14.68 12.21
C LEU A 256 -7.96 13.74 12.26
N SER A 257 -9.14 14.30 12.10
CA SER A 257 -10.37 13.54 11.90
C SER A 257 -10.56 13.11 10.44
N ALA A 258 -11.45 12.14 10.20
CA ALA A 258 -11.80 11.75 8.83
C ALA A 258 -12.47 12.89 8.04
N ALA A 259 -13.15 13.82 8.74
CA ALA A 259 -13.79 14.98 8.13
C ALA A 259 -12.74 15.97 7.62
N GLU A 260 -11.71 16.26 8.41
CA GLU A 260 -10.62 17.16 8.05
C GLU A 260 -9.79 16.63 6.88
N LEU A 261 -9.46 15.34 6.89
CA LEU A 261 -8.80 14.67 5.75
C LEU A 261 -9.62 14.77 4.44
N GLY A 262 -10.94 14.93 4.54
CA GLY A 262 -11.87 15.00 3.41
C GLY A 262 -12.28 16.42 3.03
N GLN A 263 -12.00 17.42 3.87
CA GLN A 263 -12.61 18.74 3.78
C GLN A 263 -12.34 19.42 2.44
N ASP A 264 -11.07 19.45 2.01
CA ASP A 264 -10.70 20.07 0.73
C ASP A 264 -11.20 19.29 -0.49
N ARG A 265 -11.28 17.96 -0.39
CA ARG A 265 -11.70 17.11 -1.53
C ARG A 265 -13.20 17.16 -1.75
N VAL A 266 -13.99 17.21 -0.68
CA VAL A 266 -15.45 17.31 -0.77
C VAL A 266 -15.86 18.74 -1.11
N ALA A 267 -15.20 19.76 -0.54
CA ALA A 267 -15.52 21.16 -0.80
C ALA A 267 -15.23 21.58 -2.25
N LEU A 268 -14.14 21.08 -2.87
CA LEU A 268 -13.82 21.38 -4.28
C LEU A 268 -14.94 20.96 -5.24
N THR A 269 -15.66 19.87 -4.97
CA THR A 269 -16.80 19.44 -5.80
C THR A 269 -18.05 20.29 -5.63
N ARG A 270 -18.15 21.09 -4.55
CA ARG A 270 -19.25 22.04 -4.30
C ARG A 270 -18.98 23.41 -4.90
N SER A 271 -17.71 23.71 -5.21
CA SER A 271 -17.34 24.95 -5.90
C SER A 271 -17.70 24.82 -7.38
N LEU A 272 -18.89 25.28 -7.76
CA LEU A 272 -19.34 25.35 -9.16
C LEU A 272 -18.74 26.55 -9.91
N GLY A 273 -17.83 27.29 -9.28
CA GLY A 273 -17.43 28.63 -9.72
C GLY A 273 -18.51 29.67 -9.45
N ALA A 274 -18.18 30.94 -9.67
CA ALA A 274 -19.14 32.04 -9.64
C ALA A 274 -19.30 32.56 -11.08
N GLU A 275 -20.52 32.91 -11.49
CA GLU A 275 -20.80 33.47 -12.83
C GLU A 275 -19.96 34.74 -13.13
N GLY A 276 -19.55 35.47 -12.09
CA GLY A 276 -18.66 36.63 -12.19
C GLY A 276 -17.15 36.32 -12.11
N GLY A 277 -16.75 35.06 -12.01
CA GLY A 277 -15.34 34.67 -11.91
C GLY A 277 -14.56 35.04 -13.17
N ARG A 278 -13.50 35.83 -13.04
CA ARG A 278 -12.58 36.15 -14.13
C ARG A 278 -11.28 35.37 -13.96
N PRO A 279 -10.68 34.81 -15.03
CA PRO A 279 -9.38 34.17 -14.93
C PRO A 279 -8.36 35.19 -14.44
N LEU A 280 -7.73 34.90 -13.31
CA LEU A 280 -6.58 35.67 -12.86
C LEU A 280 -5.43 35.43 -13.85
N ARG A 281 -4.73 36.49 -14.21
CA ARG A 281 -3.47 36.37 -14.97
C ARG A 281 -2.40 35.82 -14.04
N LEU A 282 -2.22 34.50 -14.08
CA LEU A 282 -1.29 33.75 -13.23
C LEU A 282 0.14 33.73 -13.78
N GLU A 283 0.48 34.64 -14.69
CA GLU A 283 1.80 34.67 -15.36
C GLU A 283 2.97 34.67 -14.35
N GLY A 284 2.83 35.30 -13.17
CA GLY A 284 3.86 35.24 -12.11
C GLY A 284 3.83 34.00 -11.19
N VAL A 285 2.72 33.26 -11.13
CA VAL A 285 2.60 32.07 -10.27
C VAL A 285 3.31 30.87 -10.90
N GLN A 286 3.30 30.77 -12.23
CA GLN A 286 4.03 29.74 -12.96
C GLN A 286 5.55 29.90 -12.81
N GLU A 287 6.05 31.14 -12.79
CA GLU A 287 7.46 31.44 -12.51
C GLU A 287 7.84 31.05 -11.07
N GLY A 288 6.96 31.30 -10.09
CA GLY A 288 7.16 30.89 -8.69
C GLY A 288 7.25 29.37 -8.51
N ILE A 289 6.41 28.59 -9.21
CA ILE A 289 6.46 27.12 -9.18
C ILE A 289 7.77 26.60 -9.81
N GLY A 290 8.24 27.25 -10.88
CA GLY A 290 9.53 26.92 -11.49
C GLY A 290 10.71 27.15 -10.55
N LEU A 291 10.70 28.27 -9.80
CA LEU A 291 11.71 28.61 -8.79
C LEU A 291 11.72 27.61 -7.63
N LEU A 292 10.55 27.24 -7.12
CA LEU A 292 10.42 26.25 -6.04
C LEU A 292 10.94 24.88 -6.47
N ARG A 293 10.62 24.47 -7.70
CA ARG A 293 11.12 23.22 -8.28
C ARG A 293 12.64 23.23 -8.45
N GLY A 294 13.21 24.33 -8.95
CA GLY A 294 14.66 24.49 -9.07
C GLY A 294 15.39 24.47 -7.72
N LEU A 295 14.79 25.03 -6.67
CA LEU A 295 15.29 24.95 -5.30
C LEU A 295 15.27 23.51 -4.75
N LEU A 296 14.17 22.80 -4.94
CA LEU A 296 14.05 21.39 -4.52
C LEU A 296 15.05 20.50 -5.26
N ASP A 297 15.20 20.69 -6.57
CA ASP A 297 16.17 19.96 -7.38
C ASP A 297 17.62 20.29 -6.96
N GLY A 298 17.91 21.55 -6.61
CA GLY A 298 19.22 21.99 -6.13
C GLY A 298 19.58 21.47 -4.74
N VAL A 299 18.60 21.30 -3.84
CA VAL A 299 18.80 20.71 -2.50
C VAL A 299 18.93 19.19 -2.56
N MET A 300 18.34 18.54 -3.57
CA MET A 300 18.38 17.09 -3.76
C MET A 300 19.52 16.62 -4.69
N ALA A 301 20.26 17.53 -5.30
CA ALA A 301 21.43 17.19 -6.10
C ALA A 301 22.60 16.75 -5.17
N PRO A 302 23.29 15.63 -5.48
CA PRO A 302 24.38 15.10 -4.67
C PRO A 302 25.63 15.97 -4.65
#